data_AF-A0A7S2QU99-F1
#
_entry.id   AF-A0A7S2QU99-F1
#
_cell.length_a   1.000
_cell.length_b   1.000
_cell.length_c   1.000
_cell.angle_alpha   90.00
_cell.angle_beta   90.00
_cell.angle_gamma   90.00
#
_symmetry.space_group_name_H-M   'P 1'
#
loop_
_entity.id
_entity.type
_entity.pdbx_description
1 polymer ?
#
loop_
_entity_poly.entity_id
_entity_poly.type
_entity_poly.pdbx_seq_one_letter_code
_entity_poly.pdbx_strand_id
1 'polypeptide(L)'
;MGCGASTQAAQSNPSAVPTTESKEDSPRQVQPVVPPLKIQNISKAGWSKEGEDTARESIGSRTPRRGGTQQQERRNSIEMSGRSFVRPATPELEGGTPDDVLEELLNGNLRFITGETQHPHQDFRRLQQIAPKQKPIAAILACADSRVPPEIVFDQGFGDIFVCRIAGNIATAEEIASLEYAVLDLGVKLIMVVGHTSCGAVKAALSGKAFPGFIDTLVDHLDVAVTRAQSRNATSYEELVGMHAALRKQGADGHPDPKLIELVIQENVKYQIDRCKRSTIILEAMMKKKLKVVGSVYNLETGEVEML
;
A
#
# COMPACT_ATOMS: atom_id res chain seq x y z
N MET A 1 -1.79 71.80 -2.08
CA MET A 1 -0.65 72.67 -2.47
C MET A 1 0.60 71.80 -2.44
N GLY A 2 1.45 71.71 -3.46
CA GLY A 2 1.33 72.22 -4.83
C GLY A 2 2.68 72.22 -5.57
N CYS A 3 2.79 71.44 -6.66
CA CYS A 3 3.94 71.34 -7.60
C CYS A 3 5.31 70.87 -7.02
N GLY A 4 6.15 70.15 -7.77
CA GLY A 4 5.91 69.51 -9.08
C GLY A 4 7.21 69.19 -9.85
N ALA A 5 7.07 68.44 -10.95
CA ALA A 5 8.05 68.24 -12.05
C ALA A 5 9.39 67.49 -11.72
N SER A 6 10.02 66.77 -12.65
CA SER A 6 9.56 66.16 -13.92
C SER A 6 10.62 65.23 -14.53
N THR A 7 10.21 64.30 -15.40
CA THR A 7 11.02 63.67 -16.49
C THR A 7 12.22 62.78 -16.06
N GLN A 8 12.70 61.83 -16.87
CA GLN A 8 12.35 61.42 -18.24
C GLN A 8 12.48 59.88 -18.41
N ALA A 9 11.92 59.32 -19.48
CA ALA A 9 12.00 57.89 -19.80
C ALA A 9 12.95 57.61 -20.96
N ALA A 10 13.49 56.39 -21.03
CA ALA A 10 14.18 55.85 -22.19
C ALA A 10 13.72 54.40 -22.44
N GLN A 11 13.42 54.06 -23.70
CA GLN A 11 13.06 52.72 -24.14
C GLN A 11 14.07 52.26 -25.20
N SER A 12 14.44 50.98 -25.16
CA SER A 12 14.93 50.24 -26.32
C SER A 12 14.55 48.76 -26.15
N ASN A 13 14.20 48.10 -27.25
CA ASN A 13 13.57 46.77 -27.27
C ASN A 13 14.53 45.73 -27.94
N PRO A 14 14.12 44.49 -28.27
CA PRO A 14 14.95 43.30 -28.01
C PRO A 14 15.75 42.85 -29.26
N SER A 15 16.55 41.79 -29.14
CA SER A 15 17.16 41.14 -30.32
C SER A 15 17.51 39.66 -30.14
N ALA A 16 17.24 38.92 -31.22
CA ALA A 16 17.87 37.67 -31.68
C ALA A 16 17.90 36.44 -30.76
N VAL A 17 16.99 35.50 -31.05
CA VAL A 17 17.22 34.06 -30.84
C VAL A 17 18.16 33.54 -31.94
N PRO A 18 19.20 32.75 -31.62
CA PRO A 18 19.91 31.91 -32.59
C PRO A 18 19.28 30.52 -32.64
N THR A 19 18.75 30.12 -33.81
CA THR A 19 18.28 28.76 -34.08
C THR A 19 19.45 27.84 -34.47
N THR A 20 19.52 26.65 -33.89
CA THR A 20 20.42 25.57 -34.36
C THR A 20 19.63 24.28 -34.54
N GLU A 21 19.46 23.86 -35.80
CA GLU A 21 18.91 22.54 -36.14
C GLU A 21 19.96 21.45 -35.89
N SER A 22 19.58 20.35 -35.25
CA SER A 22 20.41 19.14 -35.23
C SER A 22 19.61 17.85 -35.09
N LYS A 23 19.12 17.35 -36.23
CA LYS A 23 18.85 15.94 -36.56
C LYS A 23 17.87 15.17 -35.66
N GLU A 24 16.75 14.78 -36.27
CA GLU A 24 15.99 13.60 -35.85
C GLU A 24 16.89 12.35 -35.92
N ASP A 25 16.89 11.52 -34.88
CA ASP A 25 17.57 10.22 -34.88
C ASP A 25 16.53 9.12 -34.66
N SER A 26 16.57 8.07 -35.49
CA SER A 26 15.46 7.12 -35.62
C SER A 26 15.43 6.11 -34.47
N PRO A 27 14.25 5.77 -33.89
CA PRO A 27 14.17 4.90 -32.72
C PRO A 27 14.66 3.48 -33.02
N ARG A 28 15.84 3.13 -32.51
CA ARG A 28 16.34 1.75 -32.52
C ARG A 28 15.43 0.85 -31.70
N GLN A 29 14.84 -0.16 -32.34
CA GLN A 29 14.13 -1.22 -31.63
C GLN A 29 15.12 -2.02 -30.76
N VAL A 30 14.99 -1.91 -29.44
CA VAL A 30 15.70 -2.76 -28.48
C VAL A 30 14.84 -4.00 -28.23
N GLN A 31 15.28 -5.16 -28.72
CA GLN A 31 14.66 -6.44 -28.35
C GLN A 31 15.19 -6.90 -26.99
N PRO A 32 14.33 -7.35 -26.05
CA PRO A 32 14.77 -7.86 -24.76
C PRO A 32 15.40 -9.25 -24.93
N VAL A 33 16.72 -9.34 -24.77
CA VAL A 33 17.45 -10.62 -24.74
C VAL A 33 17.41 -11.19 -23.33
N VAL A 34 16.37 -11.98 -23.04
CA VAL A 34 16.27 -12.76 -21.79
C VAL A 34 16.12 -14.24 -22.15
N PRO A 35 17.07 -15.12 -21.74
CA PRO A 35 16.95 -16.56 -22.02
C PRO A 35 15.92 -17.21 -21.08
N PRO A 36 15.02 -18.08 -21.57
CA PRO A 36 14.03 -18.74 -20.72
C PRO A 36 14.67 -19.78 -19.79
N LEU A 37 14.37 -19.68 -18.49
CA LEU A 37 14.72 -20.72 -17.52
C LEU A 37 13.88 -21.98 -17.77
N LYS A 38 14.53 -23.15 -17.72
CA LYS A 38 13.91 -24.46 -18.00
C LYS A 38 13.14 -24.97 -16.79
N ILE A 39 11.83 -24.72 -16.72
CA ILE A 39 10.93 -25.46 -15.83
C ILE A 39 10.84 -26.90 -16.33
N GLN A 40 11.19 -27.87 -15.49
CA GLN A 40 11.10 -29.29 -15.84
C GLN A 40 9.75 -29.89 -15.43
N ASN A 41 9.03 -30.41 -16.43
CA ASN A 41 8.02 -31.47 -16.37
C ASN A 41 7.18 -31.60 -15.07
N ILE A 42 6.00 -30.96 -15.08
CA ILE A 42 4.82 -31.53 -14.42
C ILE A 42 3.99 -32.25 -15.49
N SER A 43 3.47 -33.44 -15.18
CA SER A 43 2.89 -34.35 -16.17
C SER A 43 1.50 -33.92 -16.66
N LYS A 44 1.22 -34.12 -17.96
CA LYS A 44 -0.10 -33.91 -18.54
C LYS A 44 -1.04 -35.07 -18.25
N ALA A 45 -2.14 -34.78 -17.57
CA ALA A 45 -3.43 -35.45 -17.76
C ALA A 45 -4.50 -34.37 -17.97
N GLY A 46 -5.47 -34.50 -18.86
CA GLY A 46 -5.74 -35.66 -19.72
C GLY A 46 -7.24 -35.83 -19.97
N TRP A 47 -7.91 -34.79 -20.46
CA TRP A 47 -9.35 -34.77 -20.70
C TRP A 47 -9.66 -34.47 -22.17
N SER A 48 -10.68 -35.14 -22.71
CA SER A 48 -11.01 -35.24 -24.13
C SER A 48 -12.00 -34.17 -24.61
N LYS A 49 -12.09 -34.01 -25.94
CA LYS A 49 -13.17 -33.28 -26.60
C LYS A 49 -14.39 -34.19 -26.78
N GLU A 50 -15.57 -33.66 -26.46
CA GLU A 50 -16.91 -33.99 -26.99
C GLU A 50 -17.89 -33.04 -26.28
N GLY A 51 -18.90 -32.44 -26.91
CA GLY A 51 -19.24 -32.30 -28.34
C GLY A 51 -20.21 -31.13 -28.53
N GLU A 52 -20.43 -30.68 -29.77
CA GLU A 52 -21.44 -29.67 -30.11
C GLU A 52 -22.78 -30.35 -30.42
N ASP A 53 -23.91 -29.81 -29.92
CA ASP A 53 -25.15 -29.77 -30.70
C ASP A 53 -26.12 -28.68 -30.19
N THR A 54 -27.29 -28.57 -30.81
CA THR A 54 -27.99 -27.30 -31.06
C THR A 54 -29.52 -27.36 -30.84
N ALA A 55 -30.14 -26.17 -30.86
CA ALA A 55 -31.58 -25.93 -31.03
C ALA A 55 -32.55 -26.39 -29.90
N ARG A 56 -33.85 -25.99 -29.88
CA ARG A 56 -34.48 -24.64 -30.02
C ARG A 56 -36.00 -24.80 -29.71
N GLU A 57 -36.63 -23.81 -29.08
CA GLU A 57 -38.09 -23.56 -29.04
C GLU A 57 -39.02 -24.67 -28.44
N SER A 58 -40.01 -24.32 -27.61
CA SER A 58 -41.26 -23.70 -28.07
C SER A 58 -42.10 -23.13 -26.90
N ILE A 59 -43.13 -22.33 -27.24
CA ILE A 59 -43.96 -21.55 -26.29
C ILE A 59 -45.44 -21.98 -26.41
N GLY A 60 -46.16 -22.11 -25.28
CA GLY A 60 -47.58 -22.51 -25.24
C GLY A 60 -48.43 -21.73 -24.21
N SER A 61 -49.74 -21.56 -24.47
CA SER A 61 -50.70 -20.77 -23.65
C SER A 61 -52.15 -21.12 -24.05
N ARG A 62 -53.27 -20.82 -23.35
CA ARG A 62 -53.64 -19.96 -22.19
C ARG A 62 -54.34 -20.83 -21.10
N THR A 63 -55.14 -20.42 -20.10
CA THR A 63 -55.92 -19.20 -19.73
C THR A 63 -56.26 -19.25 -18.22
N PRO A 64 -56.63 -18.13 -17.53
CA PRO A 64 -56.69 -18.09 -16.06
C PRO A 64 -58.04 -18.53 -15.44
N ARG A 65 -58.04 -18.79 -14.12
CA ARG A 65 -59.24 -18.81 -13.26
C ARG A 65 -59.06 -17.89 -12.05
N ARG A 66 -60.17 -17.32 -11.56
CA ARG A 66 -60.25 -16.43 -10.39
C ARG A 66 -60.41 -17.22 -9.09
N GLY A 67 -59.96 -16.64 -7.97
CA GLY A 67 -60.49 -16.92 -6.62
C GLY A 67 -59.42 -17.03 -5.53
N GLY A 68 -59.76 -16.57 -4.31
CA GLY A 68 -59.00 -16.85 -3.09
C GLY A 68 -58.05 -15.73 -2.62
N THR A 69 -58.57 -14.79 -1.82
CA THR A 69 -57.75 -13.94 -0.96
C THR A 69 -57.29 -14.71 0.27
N GLN A 70 -55.98 -14.90 0.45
CA GLN A 70 -55.39 -15.16 1.76
C GLN A 70 -53.93 -14.70 1.77
N GLN A 71 -53.68 -13.59 2.46
CA GLN A 71 -52.35 -13.02 2.64
C GLN A 71 -51.77 -13.60 3.93
N GLN A 72 -51.05 -14.71 3.82
CA GLN A 72 -50.41 -15.34 4.98
C GLN A 72 -48.96 -15.73 4.69
N GLU A 73 -48.14 -15.57 5.73
CA GLU A 73 -46.68 -15.50 5.69
C GLU A 73 -46.04 -16.75 5.09
N ARG A 74 -45.11 -16.55 4.14
CA ARG A 74 -44.12 -17.56 3.76
C ARG A 74 -42.73 -17.02 4.02
N ARG A 75 -42.15 -17.43 5.15
CA ARG A 75 -40.71 -17.35 5.37
C ARG A 75 -40.05 -18.31 4.38
N ASN A 76 -39.25 -17.80 3.45
CA ASN A 76 -38.48 -18.66 2.54
C ASN A 76 -37.32 -19.30 3.31
N SER A 77 -37.54 -20.53 3.78
CA SER A 77 -36.48 -21.43 4.23
C SER A 77 -35.63 -21.84 3.03
N ILE A 78 -34.46 -21.23 2.86
CA ILE A 78 -33.47 -21.66 1.89
C ILE A 78 -32.68 -22.83 2.51
N GLU A 79 -33.07 -24.05 2.19
CA GLU A 79 -32.29 -25.24 2.52
C GLU A 79 -31.05 -25.32 1.62
N MET A 80 -29.92 -24.78 2.08
CA MET A 80 -28.62 -24.96 1.42
C MET A 80 -28.08 -26.38 1.69
N SER A 81 -28.45 -27.32 0.83
CA SER A 81 -28.03 -28.72 0.92
C SER A 81 -26.53 -28.91 0.67
N GLY A 82 -25.77 -29.21 1.73
CA GLY A 82 -24.72 -30.23 1.66
C GLY A 82 -23.47 -29.96 0.82
N ARG A 83 -22.69 -28.91 1.14
CA ARG A 83 -21.21 -29.02 1.05
C ARG A 83 -20.53 -28.19 2.13
N SER A 84 -20.13 -28.87 3.20
CA SER A 84 -19.42 -28.30 4.34
C SER A 84 -17.95 -28.01 3.99
N PHE A 85 -17.70 -26.92 3.26
CA PHE A 85 -16.36 -26.33 3.16
C PHE A 85 -16.00 -25.68 4.50
N VAL A 86 -15.59 -26.51 5.46
CA VAL A 86 -14.69 -26.07 6.53
C VAL A 86 -13.35 -25.82 5.86
N ARG A 87 -13.18 -24.61 5.32
CA ARG A 87 -11.84 -24.03 5.20
C ARG A 87 -11.28 -23.99 6.63
N PRO A 88 -10.01 -24.34 6.86
CA PRO A 88 -9.40 -24.02 8.14
C PRO A 88 -9.55 -22.51 8.35
N ALA A 89 -10.01 -22.09 9.53
CA ALA A 89 -9.74 -20.73 9.95
C ALA A 89 -8.21 -20.58 10.05
N THR A 90 -7.68 -19.39 9.78
CA THR A 90 -6.32 -19.07 10.23
C THR A 90 -6.26 -19.38 11.73
N PRO A 91 -5.26 -20.14 12.22
CA PRO A 91 -5.19 -20.46 13.63
C PRO A 91 -5.22 -19.17 14.44
N GLU A 92 -6.16 -19.04 15.37
CA GLU A 92 -6.10 -17.94 16.33
C GLU A 92 -4.80 -18.14 17.12
N LEU A 93 -3.80 -17.29 16.89
CA LEU A 93 -2.42 -17.44 17.38
C LEU A 93 -2.32 -17.15 18.89
N GLU A 94 -3.18 -17.79 19.69
CA GLU A 94 -3.08 -17.85 21.13
C GLU A 94 -1.75 -18.53 21.52
N GLY A 95 -0.91 -17.82 22.27
CA GLY A 95 0.41 -18.34 22.67
C GLY A 95 1.55 -18.18 21.66
N GLY A 96 1.29 -17.98 20.36
CA GLY A 96 2.36 -17.83 19.34
C GLY A 96 3.33 -16.67 19.61
N THR A 97 4.53 -16.71 19.04
CA THR A 97 5.59 -15.70 19.21
C THR A 97 5.43 -14.49 18.27
N PRO A 98 6.18 -13.39 18.48
CA PRO A 98 6.31 -12.30 17.49
C PRO A 98 6.85 -12.71 16.12
N ASP A 99 7.60 -13.81 16.05
CA ASP A 99 8.14 -14.34 14.79
C ASP A 99 7.08 -15.17 14.04
N ASP A 100 6.30 -16.00 14.75
CA ASP A 100 5.18 -16.77 14.18
C ASP A 100 4.14 -15.83 13.52
N VAL A 101 3.89 -14.67 14.15
CA VAL A 101 2.97 -13.64 13.64
C VAL A 101 3.52 -12.97 12.37
N LEU A 102 4.85 -12.78 12.28
CA LEU A 102 5.48 -12.27 11.05
C LEU A 102 5.43 -13.32 9.94
N GLU A 103 5.64 -14.58 10.27
CA GLU A 103 5.56 -15.70 9.33
C GLU A 103 4.15 -15.87 8.76
N GLU A 104 3.09 -15.77 9.56
CA GLU A 104 1.71 -15.82 9.04
C GLU A 104 1.40 -14.64 8.10
N LEU A 105 1.84 -13.42 8.39
CA LEU A 105 1.63 -12.30 7.45
C LEU A 105 2.39 -12.51 6.13
N LEU A 106 3.65 -12.95 6.18
CA LEU A 106 4.44 -13.22 4.97
C LEU A 106 3.88 -14.40 4.17
N ASN A 107 3.40 -15.46 4.83
CA ASN A 107 2.66 -16.55 4.20
C ASN A 107 1.33 -16.04 3.60
N GLY A 108 0.64 -15.11 4.25
CA GLY A 108 -0.54 -14.43 3.72
C GLY A 108 -0.26 -13.63 2.46
N ASN A 109 0.89 -12.93 2.40
CA ASN A 109 1.32 -12.27 1.17
C ASN A 109 1.73 -13.25 0.07
N LEU A 110 2.36 -14.38 0.42
CA LEU A 110 2.63 -15.45 -0.53
C LEU A 110 1.32 -15.99 -1.15
N ARG A 111 0.29 -16.25 -0.33
CA ARG A 111 -1.06 -16.65 -0.78
C ARG A 111 -1.70 -15.59 -1.68
N PHE A 112 -1.47 -14.31 -1.40
CA PHE A 112 -1.94 -13.20 -2.24
C PHE A 112 -1.28 -13.22 -3.63
N ILE A 113 0.04 -13.34 -3.73
CA ILE A 113 0.75 -13.32 -5.03
C ILE A 113 0.62 -14.63 -5.82
N THR A 114 0.40 -15.78 -5.18
CA THR A 114 0.12 -17.05 -5.89
C THR A 114 -1.33 -17.20 -6.35
N GLY A 115 -2.25 -16.36 -5.84
CA GLY A 115 -3.69 -16.48 -6.08
C GLY A 115 -4.38 -17.56 -5.25
N GLU A 116 -3.75 -17.99 -4.15
CA GLU A 116 -4.20 -19.06 -3.24
C GLU A 116 -4.83 -18.49 -1.94
N THR A 117 -5.34 -17.26 -2.00
CA THR A 117 -5.94 -16.52 -0.88
C THR A 117 -7.04 -17.28 -0.15
N GLN A 118 -6.88 -17.42 1.16
CA GLN A 118 -7.83 -18.09 2.03
C GLN A 118 -8.98 -17.19 2.46
N HIS A 119 -8.90 -15.87 2.28
CA HIS A 119 -9.91 -14.88 2.69
C HIS A 119 -10.49 -15.20 4.10
N PRO A 120 -9.64 -15.47 5.10
CA PRO A 120 -10.10 -15.88 6.41
C PRO A 120 -10.93 -14.76 7.02
N HIS A 121 -11.92 -15.08 7.85
CA HIS A 121 -12.58 -14.09 8.71
C HIS A 121 -13.28 -12.92 7.99
N GLN A 122 -13.57 -13.02 6.69
CA GLN A 122 -14.26 -11.99 5.89
C GLN A 122 -15.79 -12.14 5.86
N ASP A 123 -16.39 -12.86 6.81
CA ASP A 123 -17.83 -13.14 6.86
C ASP A 123 -18.57 -12.46 8.03
N PHE A 124 -19.90 -12.38 7.93
CA PHE A 124 -20.76 -11.70 8.90
C PHE A 124 -20.82 -12.40 10.28
N ARG A 125 -20.67 -13.73 10.34
CA ARG A 125 -20.62 -14.46 11.62
C ARG A 125 -19.35 -14.07 12.39
N ARG A 126 -18.19 -13.98 11.73
CA ARG A 126 -16.96 -13.50 12.36
C ARG A 126 -17.13 -12.08 12.91
N LEU A 127 -17.73 -11.18 12.12
CA LEU A 127 -18.02 -9.81 12.59
C LEU A 127 -18.91 -9.81 13.84
N GLN A 128 -19.96 -10.65 13.89
CA GLN A 128 -20.79 -10.81 15.09
C GLN A 128 -20.04 -11.40 16.29
N GLN A 129 -19.07 -12.30 16.08
CA GLN A 129 -18.26 -12.91 17.14
C GLN A 129 -17.29 -11.90 17.78
N ILE A 130 -16.64 -11.04 16.98
CA ILE A 130 -15.65 -10.07 17.48
C ILE A 130 -16.25 -8.75 17.94
N ALA A 131 -17.51 -8.45 17.61
CA ALA A 131 -18.17 -7.19 17.97
C ALA A 131 -18.07 -6.81 19.47
N PRO A 132 -18.03 -7.75 20.44
CA PRO A 132 -17.78 -7.42 21.86
C PRO A 132 -16.32 -7.10 22.19
N LYS A 133 -15.34 -7.71 21.50
CA LYS A 133 -13.89 -7.44 21.63
C LYS A 133 -13.10 -7.98 20.44
N GLN A 134 -12.27 -7.12 19.84
CA GLN A 134 -11.24 -7.49 18.86
C GLN A 134 -9.99 -8.10 19.52
N LYS A 135 -9.24 -8.93 18.80
CA LYS A 135 -7.98 -9.56 19.26
C LYS A 135 -6.96 -9.74 18.11
N PRO A 136 -6.50 -8.64 17.48
CA PRO A 136 -5.56 -8.71 16.37
C PRO A 136 -4.19 -9.29 16.78
N ILE A 137 -3.55 -10.02 15.87
CA ILE A 137 -2.21 -10.60 16.08
C ILE A 137 -1.09 -9.58 15.89
N ALA A 138 -1.28 -8.63 14.97
CA ALA A 138 -0.34 -7.60 14.58
C ALA A 138 -1.01 -6.22 14.43
N ALA A 139 -0.20 -5.17 14.53
CA ALA A 139 -0.56 -3.83 14.09
C ALA A 139 0.29 -3.41 12.88
N ILE A 140 -0.34 -2.79 11.87
CA ILE A 140 0.30 -2.40 10.61
C ILE A 140 0.21 -0.89 10.45
N LEU A 141 1.35 -0.20 10.31
CA LEU A 141 1.40 1.18 9.84
C LEU A 141 1.70 1.18 8.34
N ALA A 142 0.68 1.44 7.53
CA ALA A 142 0.75 1.38 6.06
C ALA A 142 0.40 2.73 5.43
N CYS A 143 0.57 2.82 4.10
CA CYS A 143 0.21 4.02 3.36
C CYS A 143 -1.32 4.11 3.15
N ALA A 144 -1.85 5.34 3.11
CA ALA A 144 -3.22 5.62 2.67
C ALA A 144 -3.46 5.37 1.15
N ASP A 145 -2.43 4.98 0.40
CA ASP A 145 -2.55 4.61 -1.02
C ASP A 145 -3.54 3.44 -1.20
N SER A 146 -4.60 3.65 -1.98
CA SER A 146 -5.71 2.70 -2.12
C SER A 146 -5.32 1.35 -2.70
N ARG A 147 -4.12 1.22 -3.28
CA ARG A 147 -3.56 -0.03 -3.83
C ARG A 147 -2.84 -0.90 -2.79
N VAL A 148 -2.72 -0.42 -1.54
CA VAL A 148 -2.05 -1.14 -0.44
C VAL A 148 -2.98 -1.31 0.79
N PRO A 149 -4.13 -2.00 0.66
CA PRO A 149 -4.95 -2.44 1.80
C PRO A 149 -4.30 -3.65 2.50
N PRO A 150 -3.77 -3.52 3.74
CA PRO A 150 -3.02 -4.59 4.40
C PRO A 150 -3.82 -5.89 4.60
N GLU A 151 -5.13 -5.77 4.81
CA GLU A 151 -6.04 -6.89 5.03
C GLU A 151 -6.10 -7.83 3.82
N ILE A 152 -5.96 -7.29 2.61
CA ILE A 152 -5.93 -8.07 1.36
C ILE A 152 -4.50 -8.51 1.05
N VAL A 153 -3.53 -7.60 1.19
CA VAL A 153 -2.10 -7.85 0.88
C VAL A 153 -1.50 -8.96 1.74
N PHE A 154 -2.00 -9.17 2.96
CA PHE A 154 -1.59 -10.24 3.87
C PHE A 154 -2.67 -11.33 4.07
N ASP A 155 -3.72 -11.36 3.23
CA ASP A 155 -4.79 -12.38 3.27
C ASP A 155 -5.38 -12.62 4.69
N GLN A 156 -5.88 -11.54 5.30
CA GLN A 156 -6.47 -11.48 6.64
C GLN A 156 -7.96 -11.07 6.57
N GLY A 157 -8.67 -11.07 7.71
CA GLY A 157 -10.06 -10.61 7.79
C GLY A 157 -10.41 -9.81 9.04
N PHE A 158 -11.70 -9.82 9.39
CA PHE A 158 -12.24 -8.99 10.47
C PHE A 158 -11.61 -9.35 11.81
N GLY A 159 -10.95 -8.35 12.42
CA GLY A 159 -10.36 -8.42 13.76
C GLY A 159 -8.98 -9.03 13.85
N ASP A 160 -8.39 -9.47 12.73
CA ASP A 160 -7.12 -10.21 12.71
C ASP A 160 -5.89 -9.30 12.77
N ILE A 161 -5.96 -8.11 12.16
CA ILE A 161 -4.90 -7.09 12.21
C ILE A 161 -5.45 -5.71 12.55
N PHE A 162 -4.67 -4.91 13.27
CA PHE A 162 -4.98 -3.51 13.60
C PHE A 162 -4.29 -2.57 12.60
N VAL A 163 -5.03 -1.74 11.88
CA VAL A 163 -4.51 -1.05 10.68
C VAL A 163 -4.52 0.47 10.84
N CYS A 164 -3.31 1.04 10.89
CA CYS A 164 -2.97 2.46 10.89
C CYS A 164 -2.60 2.90 9.47
N ARG A 165 -3.24 3.96 8.92
CA ARG A 165 -3.07 4.34 7.50
C ARG A 165 -3.08 5.85 7.26
N ILE A 166 -1.92 6.36 6.87
CA ILE A 166 -1.69 7.76 6.50
C ILE A 166 -0.83 7.85 5.23
N ALA A 167 -0.98 8.93 4.47
CA ALA A 167 -0.20 9.14 3.25
C ALA A 167 1.31 9.20 3.58
N GLY A 168 2.12 8.37 2.90
CA GLY A 168 3.54 8.23 3.21
C GLY A 168 3.88 7.35 4.42
N ASN A 169 2.90 6.63 4.99
CA ASN A 169 3.07 5.65 6.08
C ASN A 169 3.83 6.21 7.31
N ILE A 170 3.66 7.50 7.59
CA ILE A 170 4.40 8.28 8.60
C ILE A 170 3.88 8.01 10.03
N ALA A 171 4.79 7.88 11.00
CA ALA A 171 4.46 7.60 12.40
C ALA A 171 4.21 8.91 13.19
N THR A 172 3.09 9.59 12.95
CA THR A 172 2.68 10.80 13.70
C THR A 172 2.42 10.48 15.18
N ALA A 173 2.12 11.49 16.01
CA ALA A 173 1.82 11.24 17.43
C ALA A 173 0.55 10.38 17.60
N GLU A 174 -0.45 10.61 16.74
CA GLU A 174 -1.74 9.94 16.71
C GLU A 174 -1.60 8.48 16.22
N GLU A 175 -0.78 8.26 15.19
CA GLU A 175 -0.46 6.91 14.69
C GLU A 175 0.35 6.13 15.73
N ILE A 176 1.35 6.74 16.39
CA ILE A 176 2.10 6.09 17.46
C ILE A 176 1.18 5.76 18.65
N ALA A 177 0.31 6.67 19.09
CA ALA A 177 -0.65 6.41 20.16
C ALA A 177 -1.63 5.26 19.81
N SER A 178 -1.99 5.13 18.53
CA SER A 178 -2.83 4.03 18.04
C SER A 178 -2.08 2.69 18.07
N LEU A 179 -0.79 2.67 17.73
CA LEU A 179 0.08 1.50 17.89
C LEU A 179 0.34 1.16 19.37
N GLU A 180 0.49 2.15 20.25
CA GLU A 180 0.60 1.95 21.70
C GLU A 180 -0.66 1.32 22.29
N TYR A 181 -1.84 1.77 21.87
CA TYR A 181 -3.12 1.17 22.24
C TYR A 181 -3.20 -0.31 21.80
N ALA A 182 -2.80 -0.62 20.55
CA ALA A 182 -2.74 -1.99 20.06
C ALA A 182 -1.78 -2.88 20.87
N VAL A 183 -0.65 -2.34 21.33
CA VAL A 183 0.31 -3.06 22.18
C VAL A 183 -0.20 -3.28 23.61
N LEU A 184 -0.87 -2.28 24.21
CA LEU A 184 -1.29 -2.34 25.61
C LEU A 184 -2.64 -3.03 25.87
N ASP A 185 -3.68 -2.72 25.09
CA ASP A 185 -5.06 -3.17 25.36
C ASP A 185 -5.49 -4.37 24.49
N LEU A 186 -4.97 -4.42 23.26
CA LEU A 186 -5.24 -5.51 22.31
C LEU A 186 -4.19 -6.63 22.40
N GLY A 187 -2.95 -6.30 22.79
CA GLY A 187 -1.87 -7.26 23.00
C GLY A 187 -1.21 -7.76 21.72
N VAL A 188 -1.12 -6.94 20.68
CA VAL A 188 -0.45 -7.31 19.41
C VAL A 188 1.02 -7.66 19.65
N LYS A 189 1.53 -8.64 18.89
CA LYS A 189 2.90 -9.17 19.05
C LYS A 189 3.86 -8.66 17.99
N LEU A 190 3.34 -8.01 16.95
CA LEU A 190 4.11 -7.44 15.85
C LEU A 190 3.60 -6.02 15.55
N ILE A 191 4.51 -5.08 15.35
CA ILE A 191 4.27 -3.87 14.57
C ILE A 191 5.04 -4.00 13.25
N MET A 192 4.34 -3.83 12.13
CA MET A 192 4.95 -3.81 10.80
C MET A 192 4.75 -2.42 10.16
N VAL A 193 5.84 -1.77 9.77
CA VAL A 193 5.79 -0.54 8.96
C VAL A 193 5.91 -0.93 7.48
N VAL A 194 4.85 -0.68 6.71
CA VAL A 194 4.74 -1.07 5.30
C VAL A 194 4.80 0.17 4.42
N GLY A 195 5.98 0.40 3.84
CA GLY A 195 6.14 1.29 2.69
C GLY A 195 5.68 0.60 1.41
N HIS A 196 5.70 1.31 0.28
CA HIS A 196 5.42 0.69 -1.01
C HIS A 196 6.11 1.40 -2.18
N THR A 197 6.39 0.65 -3.25
CA THR A 197 6.98 1.20 -4.47
C THR A 197 6.09 2.29 -5.07
N SER A 198 6.71 3.24 -5.79
CA SER A 198 5.99 4.31 -6.50
C SER A 198 5.10 5.25 -5.65
N CYS A 199 5.30 5.31 -4.33
CA CYS A 199 4.51 6.11 -3.37
C CYS A 199 4.33 7.59 -3.76
N GLY A 200 3.07 8.04 -3.77
CA GLY A 200 2.71 9.42 -4.16
C GLY A 200 3.21 10.49 -3.20
N ALA A 201 3.17 10.24 -1.89
CA ALA A 201 3.63 11.21 -0.88
C ALA A 201 5.17 11.40 -0.93
N VAL A 202 5.94 10.32 -1.15
CA VAL A 202 7.39 10.40 -1.36
C VAL A 202 7.73 11.18 -2.63
N LYS A 203 6.98 10.96 -3.73
CA LYS A 203 7.12 11.75 -4.96
C LYS A 203 6.75 13.23 -4.77
N ALA A 204 5.77 13.53 -3.93
CA ALA A 204 5.40 14.90 -3.59
C ALA A 204 6.55 15.60 -2.82
N ALA A 205 7.10 14.98 -1.78
CA ALA A 205 8.23 15.52 -1.03
C ALA A 205 9.47 15.73 -1.92
N LEU A 206 9.83 14.73 -2.75
CA LEU A 206 10.93 14.84 -3.72
C LEU A 206 10.68 15.87 -4.83
N SER A 207 9.45 16.35 -5.05
CA SER A 207 9.16 17.42 -6.00
C SER A 207 9.46 18.81 -5.46
N GLY A 208 9.57 18.99 -4.13
CA GLY A 208 9.85 20.27 -3.49
C GLY A 208 8.88 21.41 -3.80
N LYS A 209 7.74 21.13 -4.45
CA LYS A 209 6.66 22.09 -4.70
C LYS A 209 5.93 22.36 -3.37
N ALA A 210 5.48 23.60 -3.17
CA ALA A 210 4.51 23.90 -2.12
C ALA A 210 3.12 23.41 -2.56
N PHE A 211 2.41 22.74 -1.66
CA PHE A 211 1.07 22.22 -1.90
C PHE A 211 0.02 22.98 -1.08
N PRO A 212 -1.20 23.20 -1.61
CA PRO A 212 -2.23 23.96 -0.90
C PRO A 212 -2.78 23.18 0.30
N GLY A 213 -3.08 23.91 1.39
CA GLY A 213 -3.70 23.34 2.59
C GLY A 213 -2.70 22.57 3.46
N PHE A 214 -3.09 21.38 3.92
CA PHE A 214 -2.31 20.57 4.86
C PHE A 214 -1.43 19.50 4.20
N ILE A 215 -1.26 19.51 2.87
CA ILE A 215 -0.44 18.50 2.18
C ILE A 215 1.05 18.65 2.57
N ASP A 216 1.53 19.88 2.78
CA ASP A 216 2.92 20.15 3.16
C ASP A 216 3.31 19.51 4.51
N THR A 217 2.37 19.25 5.43
CA THR A 217 2.70 18.57 6.72
C THR A 217 3.11 17.10 6.52
N LEU A 218 2.65 16.48 5.43
CA LEU A 218 3.09 15.15 5.00
C LEU A 218 4.50 15.21 4.40
N VAL A 219 4.79 16.30 3.66
CA VAL A 219 6.12 16.55 3.07
C VAL A 219 7.15 16.80 4.18
N ASP A 220 6.86 17.65 5.16
CA ASP A 220 7.74 17.94 6.30
C ASP A 220 8.12 16.67 7.10
N HIS A 221 7.19 15.71 7.22
CA HIS A 221 7.46 14.41 7.85
C HIS A 221 8.28 13.44 6.99
N LEU A 222 8.34 13.65 5.67
CA LEU A 222 9.11 12.86 4.71
C LEU A 222 10.47 13.49 4.35
N ASP A 223 10.66 14.80 4.53
CA ASP A 223 11.92 15.51 4.29
C ASP A 223 13.10 14.92 5.09
N VAL A 224 12.84 14.32 6.27
CA VAL A 224 13.85 13.58 7.05
C VAL A 224 14.31 12.32 6.32
N ALA A 225 13.42 11.60 5.63
CA ALA A 225 13.76 10.43 4.82
C ALA A 225 14.48 10.84 3.52
N VAL A 226 14.05 11.94 2.90
CA VAL A 226 14.75 12.58 1.76
C VAL A 226 16.19 12.95 2.14
N THR A 227 16.39 13.59 3.29
CA THR A 227 17.71 13.94 3.83
C THR A 227 18.55 12.68 4.12
N ARG A 228 17.96 11.65 4.75
CA ARG A 228 18.65 10.37 5.00
C ARG A 228 19.14 9.73 3.71
N ALA A 229 18.29 9.60 2.70
CA ALA A 229 18.67 9.03 1.40
C ALA A 229 19.84 9.78 0.74
N GLN A 230 19.82 11.12 0.77
CA GLN A 230 20.87 11.98 0.22
C GLN A 230 22.20 11.81 0.99
N SER A 231 22.14 11.71 2.33
CA SER A 231 23.32 11.56 3.20
C SER A 231 24.15 10.30 2.97
N ARG A 232 23.62 9.30 2.26
CA ARG A 232 24.35 8.07 1.91
C ARG A 232 25.37 8.28 0.78
N ASN A 233 25.25 9.36 0.02
CA ASN A 233 26.13 9.71 -1.11
C ASN A 233 26.93 11.00 -0.89
N ALA A 234 26.52 11.86 0.05
CA ALA A 234 27.19 13.13 0.32
C ALA A 234 28.45 12.96 1.19
N THR A 235 29.49 13.72 0.87
CA THR A 235 30.81 13.72 1.53
C THR A 235 31.02 14.88 2.50
N SER A 236 30.15 15.90 2.46
CA SER A 236 30.21 17.09 3.32
C SER A 236 28.81 17.59 3.73
N TYR A 237 28.75 18.45 4.75
CA TYR A 237 27.50 19.05 5.23
C TYR A 237 26.97 20.10 4.23
N GLU A 238 27.87 20.84 3.60
CA GLU A 238 27.61 21.83 2.56
C GLU A 238 27.01 21.18 1.31
N GLU A 239 27.51 20.00 0.93
CA GLU A 239 26.93 19.16 -0.13
C GLU A 239 25.53 18.67 0.22
N LEU A 240 25.28 18.23 1.47
CA LEU A 240 23.94 17.86 1.94
C LEU A 240 22.93 19.00 1.82
N VAL A 241 23.28 20.17 2.37
CA VAL A 241 22.41 21.37 2.32
C VAL A 241 22.22 21.84 0.87
N GLY A 242 23.27 21.75 0.05
CA GLY A 242 23.24 22.05 -1.38
C GLY A 242 22.28 21.13 -2.16
N MET A 243 22.36 19.82 -1.98
CA MET A 243 21.46 18.83 -2.59
C MET A 243 20.00 19.09 -2.23
N HIS A 244 19.73 19.36 -0.95
CA HIS A 244 18.38 19.60 -0.44
C HIS A 244 17.77 20.91 -1.02
N ALA A 245 18.59 21.96 -1.15
CA ALA A 245 18.19 23.22 -1.78
C ALA A 245 18.09 23.14 -3.32
N ALA A 246 18.86 22.27 -3.97
CA ALA A 246 18.81 22.06 -5.42
C ALA A 246 17.55 21.30 -5.86
N LEU A 247 17.13 20.27 -5.13
CA LEU A 247 15.94 19.48 -5.48
C LEU A 247 14.63 20.27 -5.33
N ARG A 248 14.54 21.17 -4.33
CA ARG A 248 13.45 22.17 -4.23
C ARG A 248 13.39 23.16 -5.41
N LYS A 249 14.39 23.18 -6.31
CA LYS A 249 14.35 23.91 -7.59
C LYS A 249 14.10 22.97 -8.79
N GLN A 250 14.75 21.81 -8.83
CA GLN A 250 14.65 20.86 -9.95
C GLN A 250 13.26 20.26 -10.13
N GLY A 251 12.51 20.05 -9.04
CA GLY A 251 11.17 19.47 -9.12
C GLY A 251 10.12 20.34 -9.82
N ALA A 252 10.45 21.59 -10.19
CA ALA A 252 9.67 22.38 -11.14
C ALA A 252 9.47 21.65 -12.48
N ASP A 253 10.54 21.00 -12.98
CA ASP A 253 10.70 20.66 -14.39
C ASP A 253 10.63 19.14 -14.71
N GLY A 254 11.02 18.27 -13.77
CA GLY A 254 11.27 16.85 -14.07
C GLY A 254 10.91 15.87 -12.95
N HIS A 255 10.60 14.62 -13.34
CA HIS A 255 10.34 13.52 -12.40
C HIS A 255 11.64 13.11 -11.68
N PRO A 256 11.63 12.89 -10.34
CA PRO A 256 12.79 12.40 -9.62
C PRO A 256 13.25 11.01 -10.10
N ASP A 257 14.55 10.72 -9.99
CA ASP A 257 15.15 9.42 -10.31
C ASP A 257 14.39 8.28 -9.57
N PRO A 258 13.88 7.26 -10.28
CA PRO A 258 13.26 6.07 -9.66
C PRO A 258 14.09 5.47 -8.52
N LYS A 259 15.41 5.42 -8.64
CA LYS A 259 16.31 4.89 -7.59
C LYS A 259 16.34 5.76 -6.34
N LEU A 260 16.22 7.08 -6.51
CA LEU A 260 16.09 8.00 -5.38
C LEU A 260 14.72 7.87 -4.70
N ILE A 261 13.65 7.68 -5.48
CA ILE A 261 12.30 7.42 -4.95
C ILE A 261 12.31 6.12 -4.12
N GLU A 262 12.88 5.03 -4.64
CA GLU A 262 13.04 3.74 -3.95
C GLU A 262 13.86 3.87 -2.66
N LEU A 263 15.02 4.56 -2.71
CA LEU A 263 15.85 4.79 -1.54
C LEU A 263 15.13 5.62 -0.47
N VAL A 264 14.38 6.66 -0.86
CA VAL A 264 13.58 7.45 0.10
C VAL A 264 12.42 6.63 0.68
N ILE A 265 11.79 5.72 -0.08
CA ILE A 265 10.79 4.78 0.47
C ILE A 265 11.43 3.89 1.55
N GLN A 266 12.60 3.31 1.28
CA GLN A 266 13.30 2.46 2.26
C GLN A 266 13.76 3.24 3.50
N GLU A 267 14.38 4.41 3.32
CA GLU A 267 14.83 5.24 4.44
C GLU A 267 13.66 5.86 5.23
N ASN A 268 12.51 6.07 4.58
CA ASN A 268 11.26 6.43 5.25
C ASN A 268 10.81 5.31 6.19
N VAL A 269 10.63 4.08 5.69
CA VAL A 269 10.21 2.93 6.52
C VAL A 269 11.14 2.75 7.73
N LYS A 270 12.46 2.79 7.52
CA LYS A 270 13.46 2.76 8.61
C LYS A 270 13.30 3.92 9.61
N TYR A 271 13.05 5.14 9.13
CA TYR A 271 12.83 6.30 10.00
C TYR A 271 11.53 6.21 10.80
N GLN A 272 10.44 5.68 10.23
CA GLN A 272 9.20 5.51 10.99
C GLN A 272 9.33 4.38 12.03
N ILE A 273 10.10 3.32 11.75
CA ILE A 273 10.51 2.33 12.77
C ILE A 273 11.31 2.99 13.90
N ASP A 274 12.27 3.86 13.57
CA ASP A 274 13.04 4.63 14.55
C ASP A 274 12.15 5.59 15.37
N ARG A 275 10.99 6.02 14.85
CA ARG A 275 10.00 6.80 15.59
C ARG A 275 9.17 5.92 16.52
N CYS A 276 8.64 4.80 16.04
CA CYS A 276 7.91 3.83 16.89
C CYS A 276 8.77 3.34 18.06
N LYS A 277 10.07 3.09 17.85
CA LYS A 277 11.02 2.67 18.89
C LYS A 277 11.35 3.75 19.94
N ARG A 278 10.88 5.00 19.80
CA ARG A 278 11.02 6.05 20.82
C ARG A 278 9.88 6.05 21.85
N SER A 279 8.76 5.38 21.55
CA SER A 279 7.74 5.09 22.55
C SER A 279 8.32 4.17 23.62
N THR A 280 8.20 4.56 24.90
CA THR A 280 8.60 3.72 26.03
C THR A 280 7.78 2.44 26.10
N ILE A 281 6.49 2.51 25.75
CA ILE A 281 5.55 1.38 25.68
C ILE A 281 6.03 0.34 24.66
N ILE A 282 6.30 0.78 23.43
CA ILE A 282 6.78 -0.10 22.34
C ILE A 282 8.17 -0.65 22.68
N LEU A 283 9.09 0.19 23.15
CA LEU A 283 10.45 -0.20 23.50
C LEU A 283 10.49 -1.21 24.65
N GLU A 284 9.70 -1.02 25.71
CA GLU A 284 9.60 -1.97 26.81
C GLU A 284 9.01 -3.32 26.36
N ALA A 285 8.00 -3.32 25.50
CA ALA A 285 7.41 -4.54 24.96
C ALA A 285 8.42 -5.33 24.09
N MET A 286 9.25 -4.62 23.32
CA MET A 286 10.38 -5.21 22.59
C MET A 286 11.45 -5.77 23.53
N MET A 287 11.89 -5.03 24.55
CA MET A 287 12.89 -5.49 25.52
C MET A 287 12.42 -6.73 26.30
N LYS A 288 11.12 -6.83 26.57
CA LYS A 288 10.46 -7.99 27.19
C LYS A 288 10.23 -9.16 26.21
N LYS A 289 10.68 -9.06 24.96
CA LYS A 289 10.46 -10.01 23.84
C LYS A 289 8.99 -10.37 23.57
N LYS A 290 8.06 -9.48 23.94
CA LYS A 290 6.62 -9.64 23.69
C LYS A 290 6.16 -9.01 22.38
N LEU A 291 6.98 -8.11 21.84
CA LEU A 291 6.70 -7.34 20.62
C LEU A 291 7.94 -7.37 19.70
N LYS A 292 7.71 -7.51 18.40
CA LYS A 292 8.71 -7.23 17.35
C LYS A 292 8.27 -6.02 16.55
N VAL A 293 9.22 -5.18 16.10
CA VAL A 293 8.95 -4.02 15.24
C VAL A 293 9.82 -4.14 13.99
N VAL A 294 9.20 -4.27 12.83
CA VAL A 294 9.87 -4.56 11.54
C VAL A 294 9.42 -3.61 10.43
N GLY A 295 10.17 -3.61 9.32
CA GLY A 295 9.87 -2.83 8.13
C GLY A 295 9.77 -3.67 6.87
N SER A 296 8.96 -3.22 5.92
CA SER A 296 8.90 -3.78 4.58
C SER A 296 8.53 -2.74 3.52
N VAL A 297 8.73 -3.11 2.25
CA VAL A 297 8.24 -2.40 1.08
C VAL A 297 7.37 -3.36 0.26
N TYR A 298 6.10 -3.01 0.09
CA TYR A 298 5.20 -3.68 -0.84
C TYR A 298 5.45 -3.21 -2.27
N ASN A 299 5.70 -4.13 -3.20
CA ASN A 299 5.86 -3.79 -4.60
C ASN A 299 4.49 -3.78 -5.31
N LEU A 300 4.07 -2.59 -5.79
CA LEU A 300 2.82 -2.39 -6.52
C LEU A 300 2.72 -3.18 -7.85
N GLU A 301 3.83 -3.65 -8.41
CA GLU A 301 3.84 -4.39 -9.68
C GLU A 301 3.80 -5.92 -9.50
N THR A 302 4.53 -6.46 -8.51
CA THR A 302 4.57 -7.92 -8.24
C THR A 302 3.63 -8.37 -7.14
N GLY A 303 3.14 -7.46 -6.29
CA GLY A 303 2.38 -7.77 -5.08
C GLY A 303 3.23 -8.29 -3.90
N GLU A 304 4.55 -8.37 -4.06
CA GLU A 304 5.48 -8.94 -3.09
C GLU A 304 5.81 -7.95 -1.95
N VAL A 305 6.02 -8.46 -0.74
CA VAL A 305 6.45 -7.69 0.44
C VAL A 305 7.91 -8.00 0.77
N GLU A 306 8.83 -7.11 0.40
CA GLU A 306 10.27 -7.22 0.69
C GLU A 306 10.57 -6.66 2.09
N MET A 307 11.35 -7.38 2.92
CA MET A 307 11.72 -6.96 4.28
C MET A 307 12.99 -6.07 4.30
N LEU A 308 13.06 -5.12 5.27
CA LEU A 308 14.16 -4.15 5.44
C LEU A 308 14.98 -4.33 6.74
#